data_AF-A0A5D2YN68-F1
#
_entry.id   AF-A0A5D2YN68-F1
#
_cell.length_a   1.000
_cell.length_b   1.000
_cell.length_c   1.000
_cell.angle_alpha   90.00
_cell.angle_beta   90.00
_cell.angle_gamma   90.00
#
_symmetry.space_group_name_H-M   'P 1'
#
loop_
_entity.id
_entity.type
_entity.pdbx_description
1 polymer ?
#
loop_
_entity_poly.entity_id
_entity_poly.type
_entity_poly.pdbx_seq_one_letter_code
_entity_poly.pdbx_strand_id
1 'polypeptide(L)' 'MKGQDDTIVIAMRRALLGELEGTCITRAKSEKIPHEYSTIVGIQESVHEILMNLKEIILRGN' A
#
# COMPACT_ATOMS: atom_id res chain seq x y z
N MET A 1 -13.01 14.00 -35.96
CA MET A 1 -12.97 12.91 -34.97
C MET A 1 -12.68 13.57 -33.63
N LYS A 2 -13.71 13.78 -32.79
CA LYS A 2 -13.58 14.43 -31.46
C LYS A 2 -13.92 13.37 -30.41
N GLY A 3 -13.10 13.21 -29.37
CA GLY A 3 -13.32 12.27 -28.26
C GLY A 3 -12.48 10.98 -28.28
N GLN A 4 -11.66 10.77 -29.31
CA GLN A 4 -10.70 9.66 -29.32
C GLN A 4 -9.51 9.92 -28.37
N ASP A 5 -9.16 11.19 -28.18
CA ASP A 5 -8.07 11.65 -27.33
C ASP A 5 -8.27 11.21 -25.87
N ASP A 6 -9.48 11.43 -25.33
CA ASP A 6 -9.86 10.98 -23.99
C ASP A 6 -9.85 9.46 -23.88
N THR A 7 -10.32 8.77 -24.92
CA THR A 7 -10.36 7.30 -24.96
C THR A 7 -8.95 6.72 -24.87
N ILE A 8 -8.00 7.29 -25.61
CA ILE A 8 -6.59 6.87 -25.60
C ILE A 8 -5.97 7.15 -24.23
N VAL A 9 -6.16 8.35 -23.67
CA VAL A 9 -5.58 8.71 -22.36
C VAL A 9 -6.12 7.84 -21.24
N ILE A 10 -7.42 7.54 -21.23
CA ILE A 10 -8.04 6.66 -20.22
C ILE A 10 -7.52 5.23 -20.36
N ALA A 11 -7.44 4.71 -21.59
CA ALA A 11 -6.90 3.37 -21.84
C ALA A 11 -5.44 3.26 -21.39
N MET A 12 -4.59 4.25 -21.71
CA MET A 12 -3.18 4.27 -21.30
C MET A 12 -3.03 4.36 -19.79
N ARG A 13 -3.82 5.20 -19.09
CA ARG A 13 -3.80 5.28 -17.62
C ARG A 13 -4.13 3.93 -16.97
N ARG A 14 -5.13 3.22 -17.49
CA ARG A 14 -5.53 1.91 -16.98
C ARG A 14 -4.45 0.86 -17.21
N ALA A 15 -3.87 0.84 -18.41
CA ALA A 15 -2.79 -0.10 -18.73
C ALA A 15 -1.58 0.14 -17.82
N LEU A 16 -1.12 1.39 -17.71
CA LEU A 16 0.02 1.73 -16.86
C LEU A 16 -0.25 1.43 -15.38
N LEU A 17 -1.41 1.80 -14.83
CA LEU A 17 -1.71 1.54 -13.42
C LEU A 17 -1.98 0.06 -13.10
N GLY A 18 -2.49 -0.71 -14.07
CA GLY A 18 -2.81 -2.12 -13.90
C GLY A 18 -1.59 -3.04 -13.94
N GLU A 19 -0.54 -2.64 -14.65
CA GLU A 19 0.67 -3.46 -14.88
C GLU A 19 1.90 -2.97 -14.11
N LEU A 20 1.74 -2.01 -13.19
CA LEU A 20 2.85 -1.56 -12.34
C LEU A 20 3.25 -2.66 -11.35
N GLU A 21 4.35 -3.34 -11.66
CA GLU A 21 5.01 -4.24 -10.73
C GLU A 21 5.63 -3.45 -9.58
N GLY A 22 5.44 -3.92 -8.35
CA GLY A 22 5.94 -3.28 -7.15
C GLY A 22 6.12 -4.27 -6.02
N THR A 23 7.04 -3.97 -5.10
CA THR A 23 7.22 -4.76 -3.87
C THR A 23 6.59 -4.01 -2.70
N CYS A 24 5.73 -4.69 -1.93
CA CYS A 24 5.11 -4.11 -0.75
C CYS A 24 5.03 -5.13 0.40
N ILE A 25 4.86 -4.64 1.62
CA ILE A 25 4.66 -5.47 2.81
C ILE A 25 3.21 -5.98 2.80
N THR A 26 3.02 -7.28 2.64
CA THR A 26 1.69 -7.91 2.58
C THR A 26 1.19 -8.42 3.92
N ARG A 27 2.11 -8.75 4.85
CA ARG A 27 1.76 -9.30 6.16
C ARG A 27 2.84 -9.00 7.20
N ALA A 28 2.41 -8.68 8.42
CA ALA A 28 3.25 -8.64 9.61
C ALA A 28 2.68 -9.60 10.67
N LYS A 29 3.56 -10.30 11.41
CA LYS A 29 3.17 -11.18 12.52
C LYS A 29 3.98 -10.80 13.76
N SER A 30 3.31 -10.70 14.91
CA SER A 30 3.93 -10.47 16.21
C SER A 30 3.34 -11.42 17.24
N GLU A 31 4.19 -12.02 18.07
CA GLU A 31 3.77 -13.04 19.06
C GLU A 31 3.07 -12.43 20.28
N LYS A 32 3.37 -11.17 20.59
CA LYS A 32 2.91 -10.49 21.81
C LYS A 32 1.67 -9.62 21.58
N ILE A 33 1.14 -9.62 20.36
CA ILE A 33 0.04 -8.75 19.93
C ILE A 33 -1.18 -9.63 19.62
N PRO A 34 -2.29 -9.50 20.38
CA PRO A 34 -3.47 -10.33 20.17
C PRO A 34 -4.25 -9.94 18.91
N HIS A 35 -4.31 -8.64 18.58
CA HIS A 35 -5.02 -8.10 17.42
C HIS A 35 -4.52 -6.71 17.00
N GLU A 36 -4.89 -6.28 15.80
CA GLU A 36 -4.48 -5.00 15.18
C GLU A 36 -4.96 -3.74 15.92
N TYR A 37 -6.01 -3.84 16.73
CA TYR A 37 -6.53 -2.70 17.53
C TYR A 37 -5.88 -2.57 18.92
N SER A 38 -4.82 -3.33 19.20
CA SER A 38 -4.16 -3.28 20.51
C SER A 38 -3.13 -2.16 20.56
N THR A 39 -2.82 -1.72 21.76
CA THR A 39 -1.70 -0.81 22.05
C THR A 39 -0.55 -1.61 22.66
N ILE A 40 0.67 -1.21 22.37
CA ILE A 40 1.88 -1.82 22.93
C ILE A 40 2.40 -0.87 24.01
N VAL A 41 2.63 -1.39 25.21
CA VAL A 41 3.19 -0.59 26.31
C VAL A 41 4.54 -0.01 25.90
N GLY A 42 4.66 1.31 26.00
CA GLY A 42 5.89 2.04 25.63
C GLY A 42 5.95 2.51 24.18
N ILE A 43 4.91 2.27 23.38
CA ILE A 43 4.78 2.80 22.01
C ILE A 43 3.63 3.80 21.98
N GLN A 44 3.87 4.98 21.39
CA GLN A 44 2.87 6.03 21.27
C GLN A 44 1.78 5.68 20.24
N GLU A 45 2.19 5.03 19.14
CA GLU A 45 1.31 4.59 18.06
C GLU A 45 0.60 3.27 18.41
N SER A 46 -0.64 3.14 17.97
CA SER A 46 -1.38 1.88 17.99
C SER A 46 -0.83 0.89 16.96
N VAL A 47 -1.12 -0.40 17.14
CA VAL A 47 -0.73 -1.42 16.15
C VAL A 47 -1.33 -1.14 14.77
N HIS A 48 -2.55 -0.59 14.72
CA HIS A 48 -3.19 -0.18 13.47
C HIS A 48 -2.43 0.94 12.76
N GLU A 49 -2.00 1.97 13.47
CA GLU A 49 -1.19 3.06 12.91
C GLU A 49 0.15 2.53 12.39
N ILE A 50 0.81 1.65 13.15
CA ILE A 50 2.04 0.99 12.69
C ILE A 50 1.79 0.22 11.38
N LEU A 51 0.70 -0.55 11.29
CA LEU A 51 0.34 -1.28 10.07
C LEU A 51 0.06 -0.35 8.88
N MET A 52 -0.52 0.83 9.12
CA MET A 52 -0.72 1.83 8.07
C MET A 52 0.62 2.42 7.61
N ASN A 53 1.49 2.79 8.55
CA ASN A 53 2.83 3.27 8.24
C ASN A 53 3.64 2.23 7.43
N LEU A 54 3.51 0.93 7.74
CA LEU A 54 4.16 -0.13 6.96
C LEU A 54 3.70 -0.19 5.49
N LYS A 55 2.46 0.20 5.18
CA LYS A 55 1.96 0.27 3.79
C LYS A 55 2.56 1.43 3.00
N GLU A 56 3.01 2.47 3.69
CA GLU A 56 3.61 3.66 3.06
C GLU A 56 5.11 3.48 2.77
N ILE A 57 5.73 2.43 3.30
CA ILE A 57 7.15 2.15 3.04
C ILE A 57 7.34 1.75 1.57
N ILE A 58 8.13 2.56 0.86
CA ILE A 58 8.53 2.29 -0.52
C ILE A 58 9.73 1.34 -0.51
N LEU A 59 9.49 0.07 -0.84
CA LEU A 59 10.55 -0.92 -1.03
C LEU A 59 11.09 -0.80 -2.45
N ARG A 60 12.41 -0.63 -2.58
CA ARG A 60 13.11 -0.69 -3.86
C ARG A 60 13.86 -2.01 -3.95
N GLY A 61 13.50 -2.83 -4.93
CA GLY A 61 14.30 -3.99 -5.32
C GLY A 61 15.63 -3.57 -5.96
N ASN A 62 16.60 -4.46 -5.95
CA ASN A 62 17.88 -4.28 -6.64
C ASN A 62 17.76 -4.66 -8.12
#